data_AF-A0A1M5DGA3-F1
#
_entry.id   AF-A0A1M5DGA3-F1
#
_cell.length_a   1.000
_cell.length_b   1.000
_cell.length_c   1.000
_cell.angle_alpha   90.00
_cell.angle_beta   90.00
_cell.angle_gamma   90.00
#
_symmetry.space_group_name_H-M   'P 1'
#
loop_
_entity.id
_entity.type
_entity.pdbx_description
1 polymer ?
#
loop_
_entity_poly.entity_id
_entity_poly.type
_entity_poly.pdbx_seq_one_letter_code
_entity_poly.pdbx_strand_id
1 'polypeptide(L)'
;MSDALTDIRRDEELASLVREIRKKERDFMAGPAAEKARELFGLWKEYYHMPRGYWGAPNRTKALERLAFYHDWTPEKGLGPLPAYHRPNDVLLVQFGAGFIANISNFEELLAGEIRRVFGGRTDHTKYLVRVTVEPLEEVTCKNCPLFDVYCGGLYCGSKVPEELRERIEAAEGARKLVGNCS
;
A
#
# COMPACT_ATOMS: atom_id res chain seq x y z
N MET A 1 -28.11 -18.29 -7.04
CA MET A 1 -28.20 -16.81 -7.11
C MET A 1 -28.37 -16.32 -5.69
N SER A 2 -27.57 -15.34 -5.28
CA SER A 2 -27.72 -14.64 -3.99
C SER A 2 -28.78 -13.56 -4.16
N ASP A 3 -29.56 -13.25 -3.13
CA ASP A 3 -30.48 -12.11 -3.18
C ASP A 3 -29.73 -10.79 -2.93
N ALA A 4 -30.30 -9.68 -3.41
CA ALA A 4 -29.64 -8.38 -3.36
C ALA A 4 -29.32 -7.91 -1.93
N LEU A 5 -30.11 -8.29 -0.91
CA LEU A 5 -29.85 -7.90 0.48
C LEU A 5 -28.67 -8.69 1.05
N THR A 6 -28.57 -9.98 0.73
CA THR A 6 -27.39 -10.79 1.07
C THR A 6 -26.12 -10.24 0.42
N ASP A 7 -26.21 -9.78 -0.82
CA ASP A 7 -25.07 -9.20 -1.55
C ASP A 7 -24.65 -7.83 -1.03
N ILE A 8 -25.60 -6.99 -0.59
CA ILE A 8 -25.31 -5.71 0.09
C ILE A 8 -24.63 -5.96 1.45
N ARG A 9 -25.10 -6.93 2.24
CA ARG A 9 -24.48 -7.27 3.52
C ARG A 9 -23.02 -7.70 3.36
N ARG A 10 -22.73 -8.45 2.30
CA ARG A 10 -21.34 -8.84 1.96
C ARG A 10 -20.45 -7.64 1.64
N ASP A 11 -20.98 -6.62 0.99
CA ASP A 11 -20.23 -5.38 0.74
C ASP A 11 -19.91 -4.64 2.05
N GLU A 12 -20.83 -4.62 3.01
CA GLU A 12 -20.60 -4.04 4.33
C GLU A 12 -19.54 -4.80 5.14
N GLU A 13 -19.64 -6.14 5.13
CA GLU A 13 -18.64 -7.04 5.73
C GLU A 13 -17.25 -6.79 5.09
N LEU A 14 -17.19 -6.71 3.75
CA LEU A 14 -15.96 -6.45 3.01
C LEU A 14 -15.36 -5.09 3.36
N ALA A 15 -16.18 -4.05 3.43
CA ALA A 15 -15.75 -2.71 3.82
C ALA A 15 -15.27 -2.65 5.29
N SER A 16 -15.90 -3.41 6.18
CA SER A 16 -15.46 -3.54 7.57
C SER A 16 -14.07 -4.19 7.65
N LEU A 17 -13.90 -5.33 6.99
CA LEU A 17 -12.63 -6.07 6.97
C LEU A 17 -11.51 -5.22 6.37
N VAL A 18 -11.76 -4.49 5.28
CA VAL A 18 -10.77 -3.57 4.68
C VAL A 18 -10.36 -2.48 5.66
N ARG A 19 -11.29 -1.92 6.44
CA ARG A 19 -10.97 -0.90 7.47
C ARG A 19 -10.11 -1.49 8.59
N GLU A 20 -10.41 -2.71 9.02
CA GLU A 20 -9.63 -3.42 10.03
C GLU A 20 -8.21 -3.73 9.54
N ILE A 21 -8.07 -4.32 8.35
CA ILE A 21 -6.77 -4.55 7.70
C ILE A 21 -5.96 -3.26 7.68
N ARG A 22 -6.52 -2.16 7.18
CA ARG A 22 -5.82 -0.87 7.13
C ARG A 22 -5.35 -0.36 8.50
N LYS A 23 -6.15 -0.58 9.54
CA LYS A 23 -5.77 -0.23 10.91
C LYS A 23 -4.59 -1.08 11.37
N LYS A 24 -4.68 -2.39 11.19
CA LYS A 24 -3.64 -3.34 11.58
C LYS A 24 -2.35 -3.16 10.80
N GLU A 25 -2.42 -2.81 9.52
CA GLU A 25 -1.25 -2.47 8.72
C GLU A 25 -0.56 -1.21 9.26
N ARG A 26 -1.29 -0.17 9.68
CA ARG A 26 -0.68 0.99 10.36
C ARG A 26 0.00 0.60 11.68
N ASP A 27 -0.66 -0.23 12.49
CA ASP A 27 -0.11 -0.70 13.77
C ASP A 27 1.13 -1.58 13.59
N PHE A 28 1.15 -2.40 12.53
CA PHE A 28 2.31 -3.17 12.12
C PHE A 28 3.45 -2.26 11.68
N MET A 29 3.16 -1.22 10.89
CA MET A 29 4.17 -0.27 10.45
C MET A 29 4.81 0.54 11.57
N ALA A 30 4.04 0.91 12.58
CA ALA A 30 4.56 1.61 13.74
C ALA A 30 5.48 0.74 14.62
N GLY A 31 5.37 -0.58 14.51
CA GLY A 31 6.20 -1.51 15.27
C GLY A 31 6.04 -2.93 14.74
N PRO A 32 6.84 -3.33 13.73
CA PRO A 32 6.73 -4.62 13.10
C PRO A 32 7.04 -5.75 14.07
N ALA A 33 6.21 -6.78 14.06
CA ALA A 33 6.38 -7.94 14.92
C ALA A 33 5.77 -9.17 14.25
N ALA A 34 6.34 -10.35 14.51
CA ALA A 34 5.88 -11.60 13.91
C ALA A 34 4.42 -11.91 14.26
N GLU A 35 3.99 -11.54 15.47
CA GLU A 35 2.60 -11.68 15.90
C GLU A 35 1.64 -10.85 15.06
N LYS A 36 1.99 -9.59 14.80
CA LYS A 36 1.20 -8.68 13.96
C LYS A 36 1.19 -9.11 12.50
N ALA A 37 2.31 -9.64 11.98
CA ALA A 37 2.36 -10.24 10.64
C ALA A 37 1.41 -11.44 10.54
N ARG A 38 1.40 -12.34 11.53
CA ARG A 38 0.46 -13.48 11.58
C ARG A 38 -1.00 -13.04 11.65
N GLU A 39 -1.31 -12.02 12.42
CA GLU A 39 -2.65 -11.44 12.48
C GLU A 39 -3.09 -10.90 11.11
N LEU A 40 -2.22 -10.12 10.46
CA LEU A 40 -2.46 -9.59 9.12
C LEU A 40 -2.60 -10.70 8.07
N PHE A 41 -1.81 -11.76 8.16
CA PHE A 41 -1.95 -12.94 7.30
C PHE A 41 -3.36 -13.55 7.42
N GLY A 42 -3.88 -13.70 8.65
CA GLY A 42 -5.24 -14.19 8.90
C GLY A 42 -6.31 -13.32 8.25
N LEU A 43 -6.24 -12.00 8.44
CA LEU A 43 -7.21 -11.06 7.86
C LEU A 43 -7.17 -11.03 6.33
N TRP A 44 -5.98 -11.10 5.73
CA TRP A 44 -5.84 -11.18 4.28
C TRP A 44 -6.33 -12.51 3.70
N LYS A 45 -6.23 -13.61 4.48
CA LYS A 45 -6.79 -14.91 4.12
C LYS A 45 -8.31 -14.86 4.14
N GLU A 46 -8.90 -14.24 5.17
CA GLU A 46 -10.34 -13.99 5.23
C GLU A 46 -10.81 -13.16 4.04
N TYR A 47 -10.14 -12.04 3.76
CA TYR A 47 -10.43 -11.16 2.63
C TYR A 47 -10.40 -11.91 1.29
N TYR A 48 -9.40 -12.78 1.08
CA TYR A 48 -9.30 -13.59 -0.14
C TYR A 48 -10.52 -14.49 -0.36
N HIS A 49 -11.05 -15.08 0.71
CA HIS A 49 -12.19 -16.00 0.67
C HIS A 49 -13.56 -15.31 0.66
N MET A 50 -13.61 -13.99 0.86
CA MET A 50 -14.87 -13.28 0.85
C MET A 50 -15.61 -13.47 -0.49
N PRO A 51 -16.92 -13.73 -0.45
CA PRO A 51 -17.74 -13.77 -1.65
C PRO A 51 -17.82 -12.37 -2.28
N ARG A 52 -18.13 -12.33 -3.57
CA ARG A 52 -18.54 -11.10 -4.23
C ARG A 52 -19.86 -10.62 -3.63
N GLY A 53 -19.93 -9.32 -3.33
CA GLY A 53 -21.16 -8.63 -2.97
C GLY A 53 -21.82 -7.99 -4.19
N TYR A 54 -22.69 -7.02 -3.93
CA TYR A 54 -23.51 -6.41 -4.98
C TYR A 54 -22.66 -5.45 -5.84
N TRP A 55 -21.85 -4.62 -5.18
CA TRP A 55 -20.98 -3.62 -5.80
C TRP A 55 -19.49 -4.00 -5.72
N GLY A 56 -19.11 -4.73 -4.68
CA GLY A 56 -17.72 -5.02 -4.34
C GLY A 56 -17.34 -6.49 -4.56
N ALA A 57 -16.06 -6.71 -4.83
CA ALA A 57 -15.45 -8.03 -4.77
C ALA A 57 -14.03 -7.89 -4.21
N PRO A 58 -13.51 -8.90 -3.49
CA PRO A 58 -12.13 -8.86 -3.06
C PRO A 58 -11.17 -8.90 -4.25
N ASN A 59 -10.13 -8.08 -4.20
CA ASN A 59 -9.02 -8.16 -5.14
C ASN A 59 -8.13 -9.34 -4.73
N ARG A 60 -8.37 -10.50 -5.33
CA ARG A 60 -7.67 -11.75 -5.00
C ARG A 60 -6.18 -11.70 -5.27
N THR A 61 -5.75 -11.02 -6.34
CA THR A 61 -4.32 -10.85 -6.64
C THR A 61 -3.63 -10.08 -5.54
N LYS A 62 -4.21 -8.93 -5.14
CA LYS A 62 -3.72 -8.14 -4.01
C LYS A 62 -3.65 -8.96 -2.73
N ALA A 63 -4.68 -9.76 -2.46
CA ALA A 63 -4.71 -10.59 -1.26
C ALA A 63 -3.60 -11.66 -1.26
N LEU A 64 -3.34 -12.32 -2.40
CA LEU A 64 -2.27 -13.30 -2.53
C LEU A 64 -0.88 -12.68 -2.32
N GLU A 65 -0.64 -11.48 -2.84
CA GLU A 65 0.61 -10.75 -2.60
C GLU A 65 0.82 -10.47 -1.11
N ARG A 66 -0.25 -10.08 -0.42
CA ARG A 66 -0.22 -9.81 1.03
C ARG A 66 0.00 -11.07 1.84
N LEU A 67 -0.63 -12.16 1.44
CA LEU A 67 -0.42 -13.47 2.05
C LEU A 67 1.04 -13.94 1.89
N ALA A 68 1.62 -13.81 0.70
CA ALA A 68 3.02 -14.13 0.45
C ALA A 68 3.94 -13.30 1.37
N PHE A 69 3.68 -12.00 1.47
CA PHE A 69 4.47 -11.09 2.29
C PHE A 69 4.39 -11.46 3.79
N TYR A 70 3.19 -11.58 4.36
CA TYR A 70 3.03 -11.80 5.80
C TYR A 70 3.35 -13.23 6.25
N HIS A 71 3.23 -14.23 5.37
CA HIS A 71 3.54 -15.63 5.69
C HIS A 71 5.02 -15.81 6.02
N ASP A 72 5.89 -15.28 5.16
CA ASP A 72 7.34 -15.43 5.27
C ASP A 72 8.03 -14.21 5.87
N TRP A 73 7.25 -13.33 6.53
CA TRP A 73 7.79 -12.11 7.11
C TRP A 73 8.80 -12.42 8.23
N THR A 74 9.95 -11.77 8.17
CA THR A 74 10.95 -11.75 9.24
C THR A 74 11.42 -10.31 9.46
N PRO A 75 12.01 -9.98 10.62
CA PRO A 75 12.57 -8.65 10.85
C PRO A 75 13.58 -8.22 9.77
N GLU A 76 14.31 -9.18 9.20
CA GLU A 76 15.28 -8.98 8.12
C GLU A 76 14.61 -8.93 6.73
N LYS A 77 13.50 -9.65 6.54
CA LYS A 77 12.62 -9.57 5.35
C LYS A 77 11.63 -8.43 5.48
N GLY A 78 12.18 -7.23 5.42
CA GLY A 78 11.44 -6.03 5.09
C GLY A 78 10.36 -5.62 6.10
N LEU A 79 10.61 -4.51 6.79
CA LEU A 79 10.14 -3.30 6.14
C LEU A 79 11.28 -2.92 5.21
N GLY A 80 11.05 -2.64 3.92
CA GLY A 80 12.07 -1.94 3.14
C GLY A 80 12.44 -0.64 3.86
N PRO A 81 13.27 0.22 3.28
CA PRO A 81 13.45 1.53 3.85
C PRO A 81 12.10 2.29 3.86
N LEU A 82 11.42 2.20 5.00
CA LEU A 82 10.08 2.66 5.28
C LEU A 82 9.96 2.84 6.78
N PRO A 83 9.49 4.01 7.19
CA PRO A 83 10.33 5.14 7.48
C PRO A 83 11.04 4.97 8.84
N ALA A 84 12.37 4.86 8.79
CA ALA A 84 13.18 5.51 9.82
C ALA A 84 13.07 7.06 9.74
N TYR A 85 12.41 7.59 8.70
CA TYR A 85 12.25 9.01 8.43
C TYR A 85 10.91 9.54 8.91
N HIS A 86 10.99 10.18 10.07
CA HIS A 86 10.13 11.25 10.59
C HIS A 86 8.97 11.66 9.69
N ARG A 87 7.75 11.47 10.21
CA ARG A 87 6.46 12.08 9.81
C ARG A 87 6.08 11.90 8.32
N PRO A 88 4.80 11.61 8.01
CA PRO A 88 4.28 11.54 6.64
C PRO A 88 4.49 12.78 5.75
N ASN A 89 5.08 13.87 6.28
CA ASN A 89 5.17 15.18 5.65
C ASN A 89 6.61 15.67 5.42
N ASP A 90 7.65 14.90 5.77
CA ASP A 90 9.04 15.39 5.64
C ASP A 90 9.79 14.76 4.45
N VAL A 91 9.32 13.61 3.94
CA VAL A 91 9.93 12.89 2.81
C VAL A 91 8.89 12.58 1.76
N LEU A 92 9.22 12.85 0.49
CA LEU A 92 8.38 12.54 -0.66
C LEU A 92 8.96 11.39 -1.47
N LEU A 93 8.14 10.38 -1.74
CA LEU A 93 8.40 9.45 -2.83
C LEU A 93 8.01 10.12 -4.16
N VAL A 94 8.96 10.29 -5.08
CA VAL A 94 8.68 10.79 -6.44
C VAL A 94 8.81 9.63 -7.43
N GLN A 95 7.74 9.34 -8.15
CA GLN A 95 7.73 8.32 -9.19
C GLN A 95 7.78 8.97 -10.57
N PHE A 96 8.65 8.49 -11.44
CA PHE A 96 8.65 8.89 -12.85
C PHE A 96 7.96 7.83 -13.73
N GLY A 97 7.13 8.29 -14.67
CA GLY A 97 6.55 7.51 -15.76
C GLY A 97 6.76 8.23 -17.09
N ALA A 98 7.47 7.60 -18.02
CA ALA A 98 7.76 8.15 -19.35
C ALA A 98 8.35 9.58 -19.32
N GLY A 99 9.21 9.87 -18.34
CA GLY A 99 9.83 11.19 -18.16
C GLY A 99 9.03 12.20 -17.35
N PHE A 100 7.83 11.86 -16.88
CA PHE A 100 6.96 12.73 -16.08
C PHE A 100 6.79 12.21 -14.66
N ILE A 101 6.51 13.08 -13.69
CA ILE A 101 6.14 12.66 -12.34
C ILE A 101 4.76 12.02 -12.40
N ALA A 102 4.68 10.72 -12.10
CA ALA A 102 3.47 9.92 -12.17
C ALA A 102 2.54 10.12 -10.96
N ASN A 103 3.11 10.53 -9.81
CA ASN A 103 2.39 10.75 -8.55
C ASN A 103 2.37 12.24 -8.16
N ILE A 104 2.04 13.10 -9.13
CA ILE A 104 2.11 14.56 -9.01
C ILE A 104 1.30 15.13 -7.84
N SER A 105 0.12 14.57 -7.53
CA SER A 105 -0.75 15.07 -6.46
C SER A 105 -0.05 15.04 -5.10
N ASN A 106 0.77 14.03 -4.82
CA ASN A 106 1.50 13.95 -3.56
C ASN A 106 2.57 15.06 -3.45
N PHE A 107 3.24 15.38 -4.56
CA PHE A 107 4.21 16.48 -4.60
C PHE A 107 3.52 17.83 -4.41
N GLU A 108 2.39 18.05 -5.08
CA GLU A 108 1.60 19.28 -4.97
C GLU A 108 1.08 19.50 -3.55
N GLU A 109 0.53 18.46 -2.92
CA GLU A 109 0.02 18.52 -1.55
C GLU A 109 1.13 18.85 -0.55
N LEU A 110 2.29 18.20 -0.67
CA LEU A 110 3.44 18.45 0.18
C LEU A 110 3.94 19.88 0.04
N LEU A 111 4.17 20.33 -1.19
CA LEU A 111 4.64 21.68 -1.48
C LEU A 111 3.65 22.73 -0.99
N ALA A 112 2.35 22.52 -1.23
CA ALA A 112 1.30 23.42 -0.77
C ALA A 112 1.19 23.44 0.77
N GLY A 113 1.42 22.32 1.43
CA GLY A 113 1.49 22.22 2.89
C GLY A 113 2.63 23.04 3.47
N GLU A 114 3.83 22.89 2.88
CA GLU A 114 5.03 23.62 3.30
C GLU A 114 4.92 25.13 3.05
N ILE A 115 4.38 25.54 1.90
CA ILE A 115 4.13 26.96 1.61
C ILE A 115 3.17 27.55 2.64
N ARG A 116 2.06 26.86 2.96
CA ARG A 116 1.11 27.32 3.99
C ARG A 116 1.77 27.43 5.36
N ARG A 117 2.61 26.46 5.71
CA ARG A 117 3.33 26.41 6.99
C ARG A 117 4.33 27.56 7.13
N VAL A 118 5.14 27.82 6.10
CA VAL A 118 6.22 28.82 6.14
C VAL A 118 5.68 30.24 5.98
N PHE A 119 4.69 30.45 5.10
CA PHE A 119 4.21 31.78 4.74
C PHE A 119 2.88 32.18 5.41
N GLY A 120 2.29 31.34 6.26
CA GLY A 120 1.14 31.70 7.11
C GLY A 120 -0.21 31.89 6.41
N GLY A 121 -0.27 31.74 5.08
CA GLY A 121 -1.50 31.49 4.31
C GLY A 121 -2.16 32.68 3.59
N ARG A 122 -1.99 32.69 2.25
CA ARG A 122 -3.04 32.76 1.20
C ARG A 122 -2.46 32.13 -0.06
N THR A 123 -2.83 30.89 -0.38
CA THR A 123 -2.31 30.19 -1.57
C THR A 123 -3.00 30.63 -2.86
N ASP A 124 -4.23 31.12 -2.74
CA ASP A 124 -5.06 31.42 -3.90
C ASP A 124 -4.57 32.69 -4.61
N HIS A 125 -4.30 32.57 -5.90
CA HIS A 125 -3.81 33.66 -6.76
C HIS A 125 -2.48 34.30 -6.31
N THR A 126 -1.73 33.63 -5.42
CA THR A 126 -0.44 34.13 -4.92
C THR A 126 0.72 33.43 -5.62
N LYS A 127 1.81 34.17 -5.83
CA LYS A 127 3.06 33.63 -6.38
C LYS A 127 4.10 33.50 -5.28
N TYR A 128 4.72 32.33 -5.19
CA TYR A 128 5.82 32.07 -4.25
C TYR A 128 7.07 31.73 -5.04
N LEU A 129 8.20 32.33 -4.66
CA LEU A 129 9.51 31.90 -5.14
C LEU A 129 10.09 30.96 -4.08
N VAL A 130 10.30 29.70 -4.46
CA VAL A 130 10.80 28.65 -3.57
C VAL A 130 12.02 27.97 -4.19
N ARG A 131 12.94 27.51 -3.33
CA ARG A 131 14.06 26.65 -3.73
C ARG A 131 13.72 25.23 -3.29
N VAL A 132 13.71 24.29 -4.23
CA VAL A 132 13.57 22.85 -3.94
C VAL A 132 14.96 22.23 -4.00
N THR A 133 15.35 21.54 -2.94
CA THR A 133 16.60 20.76 -2.88
C THR A 133 16.24 19.28 -2.88
N VAL A 134 16.93 18.49 -3.71
CA VAL A 134 16.78 17.03 -3.73
C VAL A 134 18.03 16.43 -3.14
N GLU A 135 17.87 15.72 -2.03
CA GLU A 135 18.96 14.99 -1.38
C GLU A 135 18.78 13.49 -1.65
N PRO A 136 19.85 12.78 -2.06
CA PRO A 136 19.76 11.35 -2.29
C PRO A 136 19.60 10.64 -0.95
N LEU A 137 18.40 10.13 -0.71
CA LEU A 137 18.17 9.18 0.38
C LEU A 137 18.46 7.77 -0.13
N GLU A 138 17.67 7.33 -1.11
CA GLU A 138 17.78 6.00 -1.71
C GLU A 138 16.96 5.88 -3.00
N GLU A 139 17.26 4.87 -3.80
CA GLU A 139 16.41 4.44 -4.91
C GLU A 139 15.46 3.34 -4.43
N VAL A 140 14.16 3.63 -4.48
CA VAL A 140 13.13 2.66 -4.10
C VAL A 140 12.72 1.86 -5.33
N THR A 141 13.16 0.60 -5.38
CA THR A 141 12.67 -0.36 -6.35
C THR A 141 11.46 -1.09 -5.80
N CYS A 142 10.66 -1.62 -6.72
CA CYS A 142 9.51 -2.41 -6.34
C CYS A 142 9.89 -3.64 -5.51
N LYS A 143 11.01 -4.29 -5.83
CA LYS A 143 11.56 -5.39 -5.03
C LYS A 143 11.68 -5.05 -3.53
N ASN A 144 11.87 -3.77 -3.20
CA ASN A 144 12.06 -3.28 -1.84
C ASN A 144 10.83 -2.57 -1.24
N CYS A 145 9.69 -2.49 -1.95
CA CYS A 145 8.43 -1.92 -1.46
C CYS A 145 7.50 -3.00 -0.89
N PRO A 146 7.41 -3.20 0.43
CA PRO A 146 6.61 -4.27 1.02
C PRO A 146 5.16 -3.84 1.33
N LEU A 147 4.85 -2.53 1.24
CA LEU A 147 3.51 -1.99 1.48
C LEU A 147 2.88 -1.42 0.22
N PHE A 148 2.17 -2.30 -0.45
CA PHE A 148 1.57 -2.10 -1.78
C PHE A 148 0.44 -1.07 -1.89
N ASP A 149 0.02 -0.38 -0.82
CA ASP A 149 -1.16 0.54 -0.88
C ASP A 149 -0.85 1.95 -0.37
N VAL A 150 -0.17 2.07 0.78
CA VAL A 150 0.02 3.38 1.44
C VAL A 150 1.26 4.10 0.94
N TYR A 151 2.33 3.36 0.61
CA TYR A 151 3.59 3.96 0.15
C TYR A 151 3.76 3.98 -1.36
N CYS A 152 3.09 3.08 -2.10
CA CYS A 152 3.07 3.09 -3.57
C CYS A 152 1.93 3.94 -4.17
N GLY A 153 1.27 4.80 -3.37
CA GLY A 153 0.30 5.77 -3.87
C GLY A 153 -0.89 5.17 -4.64
N GLY A 154 -1.44 4.05 -4.17
CA GLY A 154 -2.59 3.41 -4.84
C GLY A 154 -2.30 2.82 -6.22
N LEU A 155 -1.03 2.76 -6.63
CA LEU A 155 -0.59 2.03 -7.81
C LEU A 155 -0.04 0.68 -7.36
N TYR A 156 -0.57 -0.40 -7.96
CA TYR A 156 0.17 -1.63 -8.18
C TYR A 156 1.63 -1.25 -8.35
N CYS A 157 2.49 -1.75 -7.48
CA CYS A 157 3.90 -1.37 -7.52
C CYS A 157 4.36 -1.47 -8.98
N GLY A 158 4.58 -0.31 -9.57
CA GLY A 158 4.59 -0.11 -11.02
C GLY A 158 5.90 -0.57 -11.63
N SER A 159 6.34 -1.78 -11.30
CA SER A 159 7.36 -2.50 -12.05
C SER A 159 6.84 -2.64 -13.47
N LYS A 160 7.13 -1.64 -14.30
CA LYS A 160 7.10 -1.80 -15.76
C LYS A 160 8.23 -2.72 -16.24
N VAL A 161 9.08 -3.18 -15.31
CA VAL A 161 10.05 -4.25 -15.49
C VAL A 161 9.30 -5.59 -15.41
N PRO A 162 9.07 -6.26 -16.55
CA PRO A 162 8.27 -7.48 -16.60
C PRO A 162 8.79 -8.60 -15.70
N GLU A 163 10.09 -8.65 -15.45
CA GLU A 163 10.75 -9.66 -14.64
C GLU A 163 10.39 -9.54 -13.16
N GLU A 164 10.39 -8.33 -12.60
CA GLU A 164 9.99 -8.09 -11.20
C GLU A 164 8.50 -8.37 -11.01
N LEU A 165 7.67 -8.00 -11.99
CA LEU A 165 6.25 -8.34 -12.01
C LEU A 165 6.06 -9.85 -12.07
N ARG A 166 6.88 -10.56 -12.86
CA ARG A 166 6.84 -12.02 -12.98
C ARG A 166 7.22 -12.72 -11.67
N GLU A 167 8.30 -12.33 -11.02
CA GLU A 167 8.70 -12.88 -9.71
C GLU A 167 7.59 -12.70 -8.66
N ARG A 168 6.89 -11.56 -8.72
CA ARG A 168 5.75 -11.27 -7.82
C ARG A 168 4.51 -12.06 -8.14
N ILE A 169 4.19 -12.22 -9.43
CA ILE A 169 3.11 -13.10 -9.88
C ILE A 169 3.44 -14.53 -9.44
N GLU A 170 4.66 -15.00 -9.61
CA GLU A 170 5.10 -16.33 -9.19
C GLU A 170 4.99 -16.50 -7.67
N ALA A 171 5.38 -15.50 -6.87
CA ALA A 171 5.20 -15.51 -5.42
C ALA A 171 3.71 -15.51 -5.02
N ALA A 172 2.88 -14.69 -5.68
CA ALA A 172 1.44 -14.62 -5.44
C ALA A 172 0.73 -15.93 -5.86
N GLU A 173 1.14 -16.55 -6.96
CA GLU A 173 0.68 -17.86 -7.39
C GLU A 173 1.14 -18.97 -6.42
N GLY A 174 2.37 -18.90 -5.92
CA GLY A 174 2.87 -19.75 -4.84
C GLY A 174 2.02 -19.64 -3.59
N ALA A 175 1.60 -18.43 -3.23
CA ALA A 175 0.73 -18.17 -2.07
C ALA A 175 -0.68 -18.75 -2.22
N ARG A 176 -1.13 -19.15 -3.43
CA ARG A 176 -2.40 -19.90 -3.58
C ARG A 176 -2.38 -21.22 -2.80
N LYS A 177 -1.20 -21.81 -2.57
CA LYS A 177 -1.07 -23.03 -1.75
C LYS A 177 -1.29 -22.75 -0.25
N LEU A 178 -1.05 -21.51 0.19
CA LEU A 178 -1.20 -21.09 1.60
C LEU A 178 -2.68 -20.86 1.98
N VAL A 179 -3.54 -20.59 0.99
CA VAL A 179 -5.00 -20.52 1.16
C VAL A 179 -5.68 -21.89 1.01
N GLY A 180 -5.04 -22.86 0.33
CA GLY A 180 -5.60 -24.18 0.04
C GLY A 180 -5.41 -25.26 1.11
N ASN A 181 -4.49 -25.09 2.06
CA ASN A 181 -4.24 -26.07 3.13
C ASN A 181 -5.01 -25.72 4.41
N CYS A 182 -6.30 -26.04 4.42
CA CYS A 182 -7.04 -26.39 5.63
C CYS A 182 -7.82 -27.67 5.31
N SER A 183 -7.17 -28.81 5.51
CA SER A 183 -7.83 -30.11 5.70
C SER A 183 -8.01 -30.32 7.18
#